data_AF-A0A3N0VY35-F1
#
_entry.id   AF-A0A3N0VY35-F1
#
_cell.length_a   1.000
_cell.length_b   1.000
_cell.length_c   1.000
_cell.angle_alpha   90.00
_cell.angle_beta   90.00
_cell.angle_gamma   90.00
#
_symmetry.space_group_name_H-M   'P 1'
#
loop_
_entity.id
_entity.type
_entity.pdbx_description
1 polymer ?
#
loop_
_entity_poly.entity_id
_entity_poly.type
_entity_poly.pdbx_seq_one_letter_code
_entity_poly.pdbx_strand_id
1 'polypeptide(L)' 'MYVEKLIGRSLEEAELFLNKKTVRIYNCEYAVIMKSYFFGFIKKRLHLSVKKGIIYDCFIRIDL' A
#
# COMPACT_ATOMS: atom_id res chain seq x y z
N MET A 1 -1.80 -4.19 12.46
CA MET A 1 -3.27 -4.32 12.33
C MET A 1 -3.87 -3.77 11.02
N TYR A 2 -3.07 -3.22 10.09
CA TYR A 2 -3.57 -2.85 8.74
C TYR A 2 -3.53 -4.03 7.76
N VAL A 3 -2.46 -4.83 7.85
CA VAL A 3 -2.13 -5.91 6.93
C VAL A 3 -3.28 -6.92 6.79
N GLU A 4 -3.71 -7.53 7.89
CA GLU A 4 -4.77 -8.56 7.89
C GLU A 4 -6.12 -8.06 7.38
N LYS A 5 -6.41 -6.76 7.52
CA LYS A 5 -7.69 -6.18 7.09
C LYS A 5 -7.76 -5.88 5.60
N LEU A 6 -6.60 -5.87 4.91
CA LEU A 6 -6.49 -5.53 3.50
C LEU A 6 -6.41 -6.75 2.59
N ILE A 7 -5.99 -7.90 3.12
CA ILE A 7 -5.98 -9.16 2.37
C ILE A 7 -7.41 -9.54 1.96
N GLY A 8 -7.59 -9.94 0.72
CA GLY A 8 -8.88 -10.31 0.14
C GLY A 8 -9.70 -9.13 -0.40
N ARG A 9 -9.25 -7.89 -0.21
CA ARG A 9 -9.92 -6.68 -0.70
C ARG A 9 -9.43 -6.26 -2.08
N SER A 10 -10.23 -5.44 -2.76
CA SER A 10 -9.77 -4.73 -3.96
C SER A 10 -8.86 -3.55 -3.62
N LEU A 11 -8.17 -3.01 -4.62
CA LEU A 11 -7.39 -1.77 -4.46
C LEU A 11 -8.28 -0.59 -4.06
N GLU A 12 -9.47 -0.46 -4.66
CA GLU A 12 -10.39 0.65 -4.37
C GLU A 12 -10.88 0.61 -2.92
N GLU A 13 -11.18 -0.59 -2.41
CA GLU A 13 -11.55 -0.79 -1.01
C GLU A 13 -10.39 -0.46 -0.06
N ALA A 14 -9.17 -0.80 -0.44
CA ALA A 14 -7.97 -0.45 0.32
C ALA A 14 -7.73 1.06 0.35
N GLU A 15 -7.95 1.76 -0.77
CA GLU A 15 -7.84 3.22 -0.87
C GLU A 15 -8.87 3.93 0.02
N LEU A 16 -10.12 3.46 -0.01
CA LEU A 16 -11.19 3.96 0.87
C LEU A 16 -10.86 3.71 2.34
N PHE A 17 -10.40 2.51 2.69
CA PHE A 17 -10.06 2.16 4.08
C PHE A 17 -8.89 2.99 4.64
N LEU A 18 -7.89 3.27 3.80
CA LEU A 18 -6.71 4.03 4.19
C LEU A 18 -6.88 5.54 4.01
N ASN A 19 -7.97 5.97 3.38
CA ASN A 19 -8.23 7.35 2.92
C ASN A 19 -7.03 7.94 2.17
N LYS A 20 -6.42 7.12 1.30
CA LYS A 20 -5.18 7.42 0.58
C LYS A 20 -5.20 6.72 -0.78
N LYS A 21 -4.61 7.35 -1.80
CA LYS A 21 -4.44 6.73 -3.10
C LYS A 21 -3.26 5.76 -3.12
N THR A 22 -3.43 4.67 -3.85
CA THR A 22 -2.37 3.73 -4.20
C THR A 22 -1.58 4.27 -5.38
N VAL A 23 -0.28 3.97 -5.40
CA VAL A 23 0.64 4.28 -6.47
C VAL A 23 1.15 2.96 -7.03
N ARG A 24 1.01 2.76 -8.33
CA ARG A 24 1.52 1.55 -8.97
C ARG A 24 3.06 1.59 -8.99
N ILE A 25 3.70 0.53 -8.51
CA ILE A 25 5.16 0.36 -8.59
C ILE A 25 5.51 -0.56 -9.76
N TYR A 26 4.87 -1.74 -9.79
CA TYR A 26 5.08 -2.74 -10.84
C TYR A 26 3.74 -3.29 -11.34
N ASN A 27 3.79 -4.27 -12.26
CA ASN A 27 2.60 -4.74 -12.96
C ASN A 27 1.52 -5.28 -12.00
N CYS A 28 1.95 -5.85 -10.85
CA CYS A 28 1.10 -6.44 -9.82
C CYS A 28 1.40 -5.90 -8.40
N GLU A 29 2.18 -4.82 -8.28
CA GLU A 29 2.59 -4.27 -7.00
C GLU A 29 2.26 -2.79 -6.92
N TYR A 30 1.66 -2.42 -5.80
CA TYR A 30 1.19 -1.08 -5.50
C TYR A 30 1.76 -0.64 -4.16
N ALA A 31 1.87 0.66 -3.95
CA ALA A 31 2.23 1.20 -2.65
C ALA A 31 1.33 2.36 -2.25
N VAL A 32 1.08 2.46 -0.96
CA VAL A 32 0.40 3.58 -0.33
C VAL A 32 1.42 4.33 0.52
N ILE A 33 1.59 5.63 0.29
CA ILE A 33 2.46 6.48 1.11
C ILE A 33 1.73 6.77 2.43
N MET A 34 2.16 6.08 3.49
CA MET A 34 1.55 6.20 4.81
C MET A 34 2.00 7.48 5.49
N LYS A 35 3.32 7.72 5.56
CA LYS A 35 3.94 8.90 6.14
C LYS A 35 5.21 9.28 5.39
N SER A 36 5.49 10.57 5.36
CA SER A 36 6.75 11.15 4.85
C SER A 36 7.43 11.92 5.98
N TYR A 37 8.74 11.79 6.09
CA TYR A 37 9.58 12.45 7.08
C TYR A 37 10.73 13.19 6.38
N PHE A 38 11.40 14.09 7.10
CA PHE A 38 12.55 14.85 6.60
C PHE A 38 12.30 15.42 5.20
N PHE A 39 11.33 16.32 5.04
CA PHE A 39 10.99 16.93 3.74
C PHE A 39 10.71 15.94 2.58
N GLY A 40 10.39 14.68 2.90
CA GLY A 40 10.07 13.64 1.92
C GLY A 40 11.24 12.74 1.53
N PHE A 41 12.41 12.86 2.17
CA PHE A 41 13.51 11.90 2.01
C PHE A 41 13.07 10.51 2.49
N ILE A 42 12.67 10.42 3.76
CA ILE A 42 12.24 9.14 4.33
C ILE A 42 10.74 8.96 4.13
N LYS A 43 10.33 7.87 3.49
CA LYS A 43 8.91 7.53 3.26
C LYS A 43 8.57 6.17 3.84
N LYS A 44 7.59 6.14 4.73
CA LYS A 44 6.93 4.91 5.17
C LYS A 44 5.85 4.55 4.16
N ARG A 45 6.03 3.44 3.45
CA ARG A 45 5.13 2.92 2.43
C ARG A 45 4.51 1.62 2.88
N LEU A 46 3.25 1.40 2.52
CA LEU A 46 2.59 0.11 2.60
C LEU A 46 2.56 -0.48 1.19
N HIS A 47 3.28 -1.57 0.98
CA HIS A 47 3.29 -2.31 -0.28
C HIS A 47 2.12 -3.29 -0.29
N LEU A 48 1.47 -3.40 -1.45
CA LEU A 48 0.30 -4.22 -1.71
C LEU A 48 0.57 -5.05 -2.97
N SER A 49 0.52 -6.36 -2.83
CA SER A 49 0.65 -7.29 -3.95
C SER A 49 -0.73 -7.73 -4.38
N VAL A 50 -1.03 -7.54 -5.67
CA VAL A 50 -2.37 -7.73 -6.24
C VAL A 50 -2.33 -8.84 -7.28
N LYS A 51 -3.29 -9.75 -7.21
CA LYS A 51 -3.47 -10.83 -8.19
C LYS A 51 -4.95 -10.91 -8.54
N LYS A 52 -5.27 -10.85 -9.84
CA LYS A 52 -6.66 -10.81 -10.34
C LYS A 52 -7.53 -9.71 -9.70
N GLY A 53 -6.93 -8.55 -9.40
CA GLY A 53 -7.63 -7.42 -8.77
C GLY A 53 -7.78 -7.50 -7.25
N ILE A 54 -7.31 -8.57 -6.61
CA ILE A 54 -7.42 -8.79 -5.16
C ILE A 54 -6.04 -8.71 -4.51
N ILE A 55 -5.96 -8.03 -3.37
CA ILE A 55 -4.74 -7.95 -2.55
C ILE A 55 -4.56 -9.30 -1.85
N TYR A 56 -3.41 -9.95 -2.11
CA TYR A 56 -3.10 -11.25 -1.51
C TYR A 56 -1.91 -11.20 -0.55
N ASP A 57 -1.10 -10.14 -0.61
CA ASP A 57 0.00 -9.91 0.31
C ASP A 57 0.18 -8.40 0.53
N CYS A 58 0.64 -8.03 1.72
CA CYS A 58 0.98 -6.65 2.03
C CYS A 58 1.99 -6.54 3.16
N PHE A 59 2.94 -5.61 3.00
CA PHE A 59 3.99 -5.37 3.98
C PHE A 59 4.35 -3.89 4.06
N ILE A 60 4.84 -3.48 5.22
CA ILE A 60 5.27 -2.09 5.45
C ILE A 60 6.76 -2.00 5.20
N ARG A 61 7.16 -1.01 4.42
CA ARG A 61 8.56 -0.68 4.14
C ARG A 61 8.83 0.77 4.50
N ILE A 62 10.02 1.03 5.04
CA ILE A 62 10.53 2.39 5.22
C ILE A 62 11.67 2.55 4.25
N ASP A 63 11.49 3.42 3.27
CA ASP A 63 12.53 3.82 2.33
C ASP A 63 13.20 5.09 2.83
N LEU A 64 14.52 5.11 2.77
CA LEU A 64 15.38 6.28 3.03
C LEU A 64 15.58 7.11 1.76
#